data_AF-A0A0X8JLD3-F1
#
_entry.id   AF-A0A0X8JLD3-F1
#
_cell.length_a   1.000
_cell.length_b   1.000
_cell.length_c   1.000
_cell.angle_alpha   90.00
_cell.angle_beta   90.00
_cell.angle_gamma   90.00
#
_symmetry.space_group_name_H-M   'P 1'
#
loop_
_entity.id
_entity.type
_entity.pdbx_description
1 polymer ?
#
loop_
_entity_poly.entity_id
_entity_poly.type
_entity_poly.pdbx_seq_one_letter_code
_entity_poly.pdbx_strand_id
1 'polypeptide(L)' 'MPDPEQRLARLEELSFFQEEQLRQLNAALTAQQTQLDKVERDLADALAVIRLLREKLAEQPENTLPPHFMPERY' A
#
# COMPACT_ATOMS: atom_id res chain seq x y z
N MET A 1 -52.98 -14.66 6.40
CA MET A 1 -51.55 -14.87 6.76
C MET A 1 -50.91 -15.65 5.63
N PRO A 2 -49.75 -15.23 5.10
CA PRO A 2 -49.08 -15.99 4.04
C PRO A 2 -48.76 -17.41 4.53
N ASP A 3 -48.90 -18.36 3.61
CA ASP A 3 -48.67 -19.79 3.85
C ASP A 3 -47.24 -20.01 4.40
N PRO A 4 -47.04 -20.78 5.47
CA PRO A 4 -45.70 -21.12 5.97
C PRO A 4 -44.75 -21.63 4.88
N GLU A 5 -45.22 -22.37 3.89
CA GLU A 5 -44.36 -22.87 2.79
C GLU A 5 -43.87 -21.74 1.89
N GLN A 6 -44.74 -20.76 1.57
CA GLN A 6 -44.36 -19.59 0.80
C GLN A 6 -43.37 -18.69 1.55
N ARG A 7 -43.50 -18.60 2.88
CA ARG A 7 -42.56 -17.87 3.72
C ARG A 7 -41.20 -18.55 3.75
N LEU A 8 -41.17 -19.88 3.83
CA LEU A 8 -39.94 -20.67 3.83
C LEU A 8 -39.19 -20.49 2.50
N ALA A 9 -39.87 -20.66 1.37
CA ALA A 9 -39.28 -20.49 0.04
C ALA A 9 -38.66 -19.09 -0.15
N ARG A 10 -39.33 -18.05 0.35
CA ARG A 10 -38.81 -16.68 0.29
C ARG A 10 -37.57 -16.47 1.16
N LEU A 11 -37.49 -17.13 2.32
CA LEU A 11 -36.32 -17.05 3.19
C LEU A 11 -35.12 -17.78 2.56
N GLU A 12 -35.36 -18.92 1.92
CA GLU A 12 -34.32 -19.67 1.20
C GLU A 12 -33.76 -18.85 0.03
N GLU A 13 -34.63 -18.23 -0.76
CA GLU A 13 -34.23 -17.33 -1.85
C GLU A 13 -33.43 -16.14 -1.31
N LEU A 14 -33.90 -15.50 -0.23
CA LEU A 14 -33.18 -14.40 0.39
C LEU A 14 -31.80 -14.83 0.92
N SER A 15 -31.72 -16.00 1.56
CA SER A 15 -30.47 -16.57 2.07
C SER A 15 -29.48 -16.79 0.94
N PHE A 16 -29.93 -17.36 -0.18
CA PHE A 16 -29.09 -17.56 -1.36
C PHE A 16 -28.51 -16.24 -1.89
N PHE A 17 -29.35 -15.20 -2.03
CA PHE A 17 -28.86 -13.90 -2.49
C PHE A 17 -27.92 -13.23 -1.49
N GLN A 18 -28.17 -13.38 -0.19
CA GLN A 18 -27.29 -12.84 0.84
C GLN A 18 -25.93 -13.54 0.85
N GLU A 19 -25.90 -14.86 0.70
CA GLU A 19 -24.65 -15.61 0.57
C GLU A 19 -23.85 -15.14 -0.64
N GLU A 20 -24.51 -14.92 -1.78
CA GLU A 20 -23.85 -14.43 -2.98
C GLU A 20 -23.30 -13.01 -2.80
N GLN A 21 -24.06 -12.11 -2.19
CA GLN A 21 -23.59 -10.77 -1.86
C GLN A 21 -22.40 -10.79 -0.91
N LEU A 22 -22.41 -11.67 0.10
CA LEU A 22 -21.30 -11.85 1.03
C LEU A 22 -20.05 -12.36 0.32
N ARG A 23 -20.18 -13.30 -0.63
CA ARG A 23 -19.05 -13.77 -1.45
C ARG A 23 -18.43 -12.63 -2.26
N GLN A 24 -19.26 -11.81 -2.91
CA GLN A 24 -18.80 -10.68 -3.70
C GLN A 24 -18.11 -9.62 -2.84
N LEU A 25 -18.68 -9.29 -1.68
CA LEU A 25 -18.06 -8.36 -0.72
C LEU A 25 -16.72 -8.89 -0.21
N ASN A 26 -16.63 -10.18 0.12
CA ASN A 26 -15.38 -10.77 0.58
C ASN A 26 -14.29 -10.74 -0.51
N ALA A 27 -14.65 -11.00 -1.77
CA ALA A 27 -13.73 -10.88 -2.90
C ALA A 27 -13.24 -9.43 -3.07
N ALA A 28 -14.14 -8.45 -2.98
CA ALA A 28 -13.80 -7.04 -3.06
C ALA A 28 -12.88 -6.59 -1.92
N LEU A 29 -13.16 -7.02 -0.68
CA LEU A 29 -12.32 -6.75 0.48
C LEU A 29 -10.91 -7.36 0.35
N THR A 30 -10.83 -8.61 -0.11
CA THR A 30 -9.55 -9.29 -0.34
C THR A 30 -8.71 -8.58 -1.42
N ALA A 31 -9.37 -8.11 -2.49
CA ALA A 31 -8.70 -7.34 -3.53
C ALA A 31 -8.20 -5.99 -3.00
N GLN A 32 -8.99 -5.30 -2.19
CA GLN A 32 -8.59 -4.05 -1.54
C GLN A 32 -7.41 -4.25 -0.57
N GLN A 33 -7.43 -5.32 0.24
CA GLN A 33 -6.30 -5.65 1.10
C GLN A 33 -5.02 -5.88 0.29
N THR A 34 -5.10 -6.62 -0.80
CA THR A 34 -3.96 -6.87 -1.69
C THR A 34 -3.40 -5.56 -2.28
N GLN A 35 -4.26 -4.58 -2.59
CA GLN A 35 -3.85 -3.26 -3.05
C GLN A 35 -3.15 -2.47 -1.94
N LEU A 36 -3.66 -2.50 -0.71
CA LEU A 36 -3.03 -1.85 0.44
C LEU A 36 -1.64 -2.45 0.73
N ASP A 37 -1.53 -3.78 0.73
CA ASP A 37 -0.24 -4.47 0.95
C ASP A 37 0.79 -4.11 -0.12
N LYS A 38 0.35 -3.81 -1.34
CA LYS A 38 1.23 -3.32 -2.40
C LYS A 38 1.69 -1.89 -2.12
N VAL A 39 0.77 -0.98 -1.79
CA VAL A 39 1.10 0.42 -1.49
C VAL A 39 2.02 0.51 -0.28
N GLU A 40 1.81 -0.32 0.75
CA GLU A 40 2.67 -0.38 1.92
C GLU A 40 4.11 -0.76 1.56
N ARG A 41 4.29 -1.78 0.70
CA ARG A 41 5.61 -2.18 0.20
C ARG A 41 6.26 -1.09 -0.63
N ASP A 42 5.54 -0.52 -1.59
CA ASP A 42 6.06 0.55 -2.44
C ASP A 42 6.50 1.77 -1.61
N LEU A 43 5.76 2.09 -0.53
CA LEU A 43 6.12 3.16 0.40
C LEU A 43 7.37 2.81 1.23
N ALA A 44 7.47 1.58 1.73
CA ALA A 44 8.63 1.12 2.47
C ALA A 44 9.91 1.20 1.63
N ASP A 45 9.83 0.79 0.36
CA ASP A 45 10.93 0.87 -0.60
C ASP A 45 11.32 2.33 -0.88
N ALA A 46 10.35 3.21 -1.09
CA ALA A 46 10.61 4.64 -1.29
C ALA A 46 11.29 5.27 -0.06
N LEU A 47 10.85 4.93 1.15
CA LEU A 47 11.47 5.40 2.38
C LEU A 47 12.91 4.89 2.54
N ALA A 48 13.19 3.64 2.14
CA ALA A 48 14.54 3.10 2.14
C ALA A 48 15.46 3.88 1.18
N VAL A 49 14.99 4.20 -0.03
CA VAL A 49 15.73 5.02 -0.99
C VAL A 49 15.99 6.42 -0.44
N ILE A 50 15.00 7.06 0.18
CA ILE A 50 15.16 8.39 0.79
C ILE A 50 16.23 8.37 1.89
N ARG A 51 16.25 7.33 2.74
CA ARG A 51 17.28 7.17 3.78
C ARG A 51 18.67 7.06 3.16
N LEU A 52 18.84 6.21 2.16
CA LEU A 52 20.11 6.03 1.45
C LEU A 52 20.59 7.35 0.81
N LEU A 53 19.69 8.11 0.19
CA LEU A 53 20.03 9.40 -0.40
C LEU A 53 20.47 10.42 0.66
N ARG A 54 19.83 10.43 1.83
CA ARG A 54 20.23 11.28 2.95
C ARG A 54 21.61 10.92 3.49
N GLU A 55 21.90 9.64 3.65
CA GLU A 55 23.22 9.14 4.06
C GLU A 55 24.29 9.57 3.06
N LYS A 56 24.06 9.37 1.75
CA LYS A 56 24.99 9.80 0.69
C LYS A 56 25.22 11.31 0.67
N LEU A 57 24.18 12.10 0.97
CA LEU A 57 24.31 13.55 1.04
C LEU A 57 25.15 13.97 2.26
N ALA A 58 25.00 13.27 3.39
CA ALA A 58 25.79 13.51 4.60
C ALA A 58 27.26 13.10 4.44
N GLU A 59 27.54 12.09 3.62
CA GLU A 59 28.90 11.61 3.30
C GLU A 59 29.62 12.43 2.21
N GLN A 60 29.00 13.49 1.65
CA GLN A 60 29.67 14.29 0.62
C GLN A 60 30.93 14.94 1.18
N PRO A 61 32.09 14.74 0.53
CA PRO A 61 33.31 15.43 0.93
C PRO A 61 33.08 16.95 0.84
N GLU A 62 33.64 17.71 1.79
CA GLU A 62 33.63 19.16 1.66
C GLU A 62 34.17 19.53 0.28
N ASN A 63 33.47 20.40 -0.43
CA ASN A 63 33.83 20.84 -1.77
C ASN A 63 34.99 21.85 -1.67
N THR A 64 36.06 21.45 -0.99
CA THR A 64 37.28 22.23 -0.82
C THR A 64 38.06 22.18 -2.12
N LEU A 65 38.49 23.35 -2.58
CA LEU A 65 39.34 23.51 -3.75
C LEU A 65 40.56 22.57 -3.62
N PRO A 66 40.87 21.77 -4.66
CA PRO A 66 42.04 20.92 -4.63
C PRO A 66 43.32 21.73 -4.32
N PRO A 67 44.34 21.13 -3.67
CA PRO A 67 45.49 21.86 -3.13
C PRO A 67 46.23 22.77 -4.11
N HIS A 68 46.19 22.46 -5.41
CA HIS A 68 46.83 23.23 -6.48
C HIS A 68 46.03 24.46 -6.95
N PHE A 69 44.80 24.65 -6.46
CA PHE A 69 43.98 25.85 -6.69
C PHE A 69 44.08 26.87 -5.54
N MET A 70 44.82 26.56 -4.46
CA MET A 70 45.07 27.51 -3.38
C MET A 70 46.17 28.49 -3.84
N PRO A 71 45.94 29.81 -3.85
CA PRO A 71 46.96 30.77 -4.25
C PRO A 71 48.15 30.71 -3.29
N GLU A 72 49.37 30.71 -3.83
CA GLU A 72 50.60 30.77 -3.02
C GLU A 72 50.54 32.00 -2.11
N ARG A 73 50.56 31.76 -0.80
CA ARG A 73 50.67 32.83 0.19
C ARG A 73 52.09 33.38 0.13
N TYR A 74 52.27 34.49 -0.59
CA TYR A 74 53.42 35.40 -0.46
C TYR A 74 53.29 36.25 0.81
#